data_AF-A0A519Y534-F1
#
_entry.id   AF-A0A519Y534-F1
#
_cell.length_a   1.000
_cell.length_b   1.000
_cell.length_c   1.000
_cell.angle_alpha   90.00
_cell.angle_beta   90.00
_cell.angle_gamma   90.00
#
_symmetry.space_group_name_H-M   'P 1'
#
loop_
_entity.id
_entity.type
_entity.pdbx_description
1 polymer ?
#
loop_
_entity_poly.entity_id
_entity_poly.type
_entity_poly.pdbx_seq_one_letter_code
_entity_poly.pdbx_strand_id
1 'polypeptide(L)'
;YVEYDFAYNFTYSERPGTLAARKLEDDIPEEIKKRRLAEILAKQQAHSLMRLQEWVGKTVRVLIEGTSKKSDQDYCGRGDSGAMAIFPAIEGVKPGQYANVYIERCTSATLIGKIV
;
A
#
# COMPACT_ATOMS: atom_id res chain seq x y z
N TYR A 1 -10.97 -17.94 4.61
CA TYR A 1 -9.65 -17.79 3.95
C TYR A 1 -8.98 -16.53 4.48
N VAL A 2 -7.66 -16.40 4.36
CA VAL A 2 -6.92 -15.24 4.88
C VAL A 2 -7.01 -14.07 3.88
N GLU A 3 -7.28 -12.86 4.39
CA GLU A 3 -7.43 -11.62 3.61
C GLU A 3 -6.32 -10.65 4.02
N TYR A 4 -5.22 -10.64 3.25
CA TYR A 4 -4.05 -9.81 3.56
C TYR A 4 -4.31 -8.33 3.30
N ASP A 5 -3.82 -7.46 4.18
CA ASP A 5 -3.90 -6.00 4.04
C ASP A 5 -3.14 -5.52 2.80
N PHE A 6 -1.98 -6.11 2.50
CA PHE A 6 -1.13 -5.77 1.37
C PHE A 6 -0.26 -6.97 0.96
N ALA A 7 0.11 -7.07 -0.31
CA ALA A 7 1.09 -8.05 -0.79
C ALA A 7 1.92 -7.52 -1.97
N TYR A 8 3.22 -7.85 -1.98
CA TYR A 8 4.06 -7.69 -3.15
C TYR A 8 3.99 -8.96 -4.00
N ASN A 9 3.59 -8.81 -5.26
CA ASN A 9 3.43 -9.92 -6.18
C ASN A 9 4.34 -9.71 -7.39
N PHE A 10 5.10 -10.74 -7.76
CA PHE A 10 6.02 -10.72 -8.89
C PHE A 10 5.87 -12.01 -9.70
N THR A 11 6.06 -11.93 -11.01
CA THR A 11 6.24 -13.12 -11.84
C THR A 11 7.60 -13.75 -11.58
N TYR A 12 7.73 -15.04 -11.86
CA TYR A 12 9.03 -15.69 -11.83
C TYR A 12 9.95 -15.08 -12.90
N SER A 13 11.15 -14.73 -12.47
CA SER A 13 12.26 -14.27 -13.32
C SER A 13 13.50 -15.04 -12.89
N GLU A 14 14.09 -15.75 -13.83
CA GLU A 14 15.25 -16.58 -13.57
C GLU A 14 16.43 -15.75 -13.05
N ARG A 15 17.08 -16.27 -12.00
CA ARG A 15 18.26 -15.66 -11.40
C ARG A 15 19.41 -16.68 -11.46
N PRO A 16 20.52 -16.37 -12.16
CA PRO A 16 21.67 -17.26 -12.25
C PRO A 16 22.18 -17.71 -10.89
N GLY A 17 22.55 -18.98 -10.78
CA GLY A 17 23.09 -19.57 -9.54
C GLY A 17 22.04 -20.06 -8.53
N THR A 18 20.75 -19.79 -8.74
CA THR A 18 19.68 -20.33 -7.86
C THR A 18 19.44 -21.82 -8.10
N LEU A 19 18.81 -22.50 -7.14
CA LEU A 19 18.39 -23.89 -7.33
C LEU A 19 17.33 -24.02 -8.43
N ALA A 20 16.40 -23.06 -8.48
CA ALA A 20 15.36 -23.00 -9.51
C ALA A 20 15.98 -22.95 -10.90
N ALA A 21 16.92 -22.03 -11.15
CA ALA A 21 17.62 -21.91 -12.43
C ALA A 21 18.41 -23.17 -12.85
N ARG A 22 18.79 -24.03 -11.89
CA ARG A 22 19.56 -25.25 -12.19
C ARG A 22 18.71 -26.49 -12.40
N LYS A 23 17.50 -26.52 -11.84
CA LYS A 23 16.69 -27.75 -11.74
C LYS A 23 15.31 -27.63 -12.36
N LEU A 24 14.83 -26.43 -12.63
CA LEU A 24 13.49 -26.16 -13.13
C LEU A 24 13.63 -25.40 -14.44
N GLU A 25 13.02 -25.92 -15.49
CA GLU A 25 12.86 -25.19 -16.75
C GLU A 25 11.75 -24.14 -16.58
N ASP A 26 11.99 -22.92 -17.07
CA ASP A 26 10.98 -21.87 -17.11
C ASP A 26 10.09 -22.04 -18.36
N ASP A 27 9.19 -23.01 -18.27
CA ASP A 27 8.34 -23.48 -19.37
C ASP A 27 7.04 -22.68 -19.55
N ILE A 28 6.84 -21.62 -18.76
CA ILE A 28 5.62 -20.81 -18.81
C ILE A 28 5.84 -19.56 -19.67
N PRO A 29 5.06 -19.38 -20.77
CA PRO A 29 5.15 -18.18 -21.59
C PRO A 29 4.90 -16.89 -20.79
N GLU A 30 5.61 -15.83 -21.15
CA GLU A 30 5.55 -14.54 -20.46
C GLU A 30 4.13 -13.97 -20.39
N GLU A 31 3.34 -14.11 -21.46
CA GLU A 31 1.95 -13.64 -21.48
C GLU A 31 1.05 -14.38 -20.48
N ILE A 32 1.31 -15.67 -20.21
CA ILE A 32 0.60 -16.43 -19.18
C ILE A 32 1.01 -15.95 -17.78
N LYS A 33 2.30 -15.67 -17.57
CA LYS A 33 2.79 -15.12 -16.29
C LYS A 33 2.14 -13.76 -15.99
N LYS A 34 2.13 -12.86 -16.97
CA LYS A 34 1.49 -11.54 -16.86
C LYS A 34 -0.01 -11.64 -16.57
N ARG A 35 -0.73 -12.50 -17.31
CA ARG A 35 -2.17 -12.71 -17.08
C ARG A 35 -2.46 -13.19 -15.65
N ARG A 36 -1.73 -14.22 -15.19
CA ARG A 36 -1.87 -14.74 -13.81
C ARG A 36 -1.54 -13.69 -12.76
N LEU A 37 -0.46 -12.93 -12.95
CA LEU A 37 -0.11 -11.84 -12.04
C LEU A 37 -1.22 -10.78 -11.99
N ALA A 38 -1.79 -10.40 -13.12
CA ALA A 38 -2.89 -9.45 -13.17
C ALA A 38 -4.14 -9.94 -12.41
N GLU A 39 -4.49 -11.23 -12.54
CA GLU A 39 -5.57 -11.85 -11.79
C GLU A 39 -5.33 -11.81 -10.27
N ILE A 40 -4.11 -12.13 -9.83
CA ILE A 40 -3.71 -12.08 -8.42
C ILE A 40 -3.73 -10.64 -7.90
N LEU A 41 -3.18 -9.69 -8.66
CA LEU A 41 -3.17 -8.28 -8.30
C LEU A 41 -4.59 -7.72 -8.15
N ALA A 42 -5.50 -8.06 -9.07
CA ALA A 42 -6.89 -7.65 -8.99
C ALA A 42 -7.57 -8.19 -7.71
N LYS A 43 -7.34 -9.48 -7.39
CA LYS A 43 -7.89 -10.09 -6.17
C LYS A 43 -7.32 -9.46 -4.91
N GLN A 44 -6.01 -9.25 -4.86
CA GLN A 44 -5.35 -8.60 -3.72
C GLN A 44 -5.82 -7.14 -3.58
N GLN A 45 -6.01 -6.40 -4.68
CA GLN A 45 -6.48 -5.03 -4.63
C GLN A 45 -7.89 -4.92 -4.02
N ALA A 46 -8.77 -5.88 -4.32
CA ALA A 46 -10.09 -5.96 -3.70
C ALA A 46 -10.00 -6.23 -2.19
N HIS A 47 -9.10 -7.12 -1.76
CA HIS A 47 -8.86 -7.35 -0.33
C HIS A 47 -8.28 -6.11 0.34
N SER A 48 -7.23 -5.50 -0.21
CA SER A 48 -6.62 -4.28 0.34
C SER A 48 -7.61 -3.14 0.47
N LEU A 49 -8.52 -2.96 -0.50
CA LEU A 49 -9.60 -1.98 -0.39
C LEU A 49 -10.53 -2.30 0.79
N MET A 50 -11.03 -3.54 0.88
CA MET A 50 -11.88 -3.98 1.98
C MET A 50 -11.25 -3.70 3.34
N ARG A 51 -9.97 -4.07 3.51
CA ARG A 51 -9.21 -3.89 4.76
C ARG A 51 -8.99 -2.42 5.09
N LEU A 52 -8.68 -1.57 4.11
CA LEU A 52 -8.55 -0.13 4.34
C LEU A 52 -9.89 0.56 4.61
N GLN A 53 -11.00 0.03 4.07
CA GLN A 53 -12.34 0.54 4.33
C GLN A 53 -12.74 0.42 5.80
N GLU A 54 -12.22 -0.58 6.52
CA GLU A 54 -12.40 -0.75 7.96
C GLU A 54 -11.83 0.43 8.79
N TRP A 55 -10.95 1.25 8.21
CA TRP A 55 -10.37 2.42 8.87
C TRP A 55 -11.18 3.70 8.65
N VAL A 56 -12.08 3.73 7.67
CA VAL A 56 -12.92 4.91 7.41
C VAL A 56 -13.81 5.18 8.63
N GLY A 57 -13.86 6.44 9.05
CA GLY A 57 -14.59 6.86 10.26
C GLY A 57 -13.83 6.67 11.57
N LYS A 58 -12.56 6.21 11.53
CA LYS A 58 -11.69 6.09 12.70
C LYS A 58 -10.62 7.17 12.69
N THR A 59 -10.14 7.51 13.88
CA THR A 59 -8.96 8.34 14.07
C THR A 59 -7.73 7.46 14.20
N VAL A 60 -6.72 7.71 13.38
CA VAL A 60 -5.47 6.95 13.33
C VAL A 60 -4.32 7.89 13.71
N ARG A 61 -3.46 7.43 14.59
CA ARG A 61 -2.21 8.13 14.90
C ARG A 61 -1.21 7.89 13.77
N VAL A 62 -0.74 8.95 13.13
CA VAL A 62 0.13 8.90 11.95
C VAL A 62 1.43 9.64 12.23
N LEU A 63 2.56 9.00 11.95
CA LEU A 63 3.86 9.68 11.89
C LEU A 63 3.96 10.41 10.55
N ILE A 64 4.15 11.73 10.59
CA ILE A 64 4.30 12.55 9.38
C ILE A 64 5.69 12.34 8.81
N GLU A 65 5.76 11.89 7.55
CA GLU A 65 7.03 11.65 6.85
C GLU A 65 7.46 12.85 6.02
N GLY A 66 6.51 13.64 5.49
CA GLY A 66 6.80 14.74 4.60
C GLY A 66 5.57 15.25 3.87
N THR A 67 5.78 16.03 2.82
CA THR A 67 4.73 16.37 1.85
C THR A 67 4.43 15.17 0.96
N SER A 68 3.19 15.11 0.46
CA SER A 68 2.76 14.07 -0.45
C SER A 68 3.46 14.23 -1.81
N LYS A 69 3.71 13.12 -2.51
CA LYS A 69 4.34 13.15 -3.85
C LYS A 69 3.54 13.94 -4.90
N LYS A 70 2.24 14.17 -4.67
CA LYS A 70 1.33 14.80 -5.63
C LYS A 70 1.02 16.26 -5.29
N SER A 71 1.35 16.71 -4.09
CA SER A 71 0.92 18.00 -3.56
C SER A 71 1.77 18.39 -2.36
N ASP A 72 2.38 19.58 -2.41
CA ASP A 72 3.09 20.19 -1.28
C ASP A 72 2.15 20.78 -0.23
N GLN A 73 0.84 20.83 -0.52
CA GLN A 73 -0.20 21.29 0.41
C GLN A 73 -0.74 20.15 1.28
N ASP A 74 -0.37 18.90 0.97
CA ASP A 74 -0.80 17.72 1.71
C ASP A 74 0.41 17.03 2.34
N TYR A 75 0.28 16.62 3.59
CA TYR A 75 1.21 15.71 4.23
C TYR A 75 0.93 14.26 3.92
N CYS A 76 1.98 13.45 4.01
CA CYS A 76 1.91 12.00 3.97
C CYS A 76 2.62 11.38 5.17
N GLY A 77 2.19 10.17 5.53
CA GLY A 77 2.74 9.45 6.67
C GLY A 77 2.13 8.08 6.82
N ARG A 78 2.55 7.35 7.86
CA ARG A 78 2.00 6.03 8.20
C ARG A 78 1.73 5.91 9.69
N GLY A 79 0.68 5.16 10.02
CA GLY A 79 0.43 4.67 11.37
C GLY A 79 0.92 3.24 11.54
N ASP A 80 0.52 2.59 12.63
CA ASP A 80 0.97 1.24 13.01
C ASP A 80 0.58 0.15 12.00
N SER A 81 -0.50 0.35 11.24
CA SER A 81 -0.90 -0.57 10.16
C SER A 81 0.04 -0.52 8.94
N GLY A 82 0.94 0.47 8.87
CA GLY A 82 1.82 0.70 7.72
C GLY A 82 1.10 1.25 6.48
N ALA A 83 -0.21 1.46 6.54
CA ALA A 83 -0.98 2.08 5.46
C ALA A 83 -0.58 3.56 5.30
N MET A 84 -0.37 3.98 4.05
CA MET A 84 -0.12 5.38 3.73
C MET A 84 -1.37 6.20 4.06
N ALA A 85 -1.20 7.29 4.81
CA ALA A 85 -2.21 8.29 5.07
C ALA A 85 -1.82 9.61 4.39
N ILE A 86 -2.78 10.27 3.75
CA ILE A 86 -2.62 11.60 3.15
C ILE A 86 -3.67 12.54 3.74
N PHE A 87 -3.25 13.73 4.15
CA PHE A 87 -4.12 14.72 4.78
C PHE A 87 -3.53 16.12 4.59
N PRO A 88 -4.34 17.19 4.62
CA PRO A 88 -3.85 18.55 4.44
C PRO A 88 -2.76 18.92 5.44
N ALA A 89 -1.72 19.61 4.96
CA ALA A 89 -0.71 20.19 5.82
C ALA A 89 -1.32 21.35 6.62
N ILE A 90 -0.95 21.44 7.90
CA ILE A 90 -1.37 22.53 8.79
C ILE A 90 -0.15 23.22 9.38
N GLU A 91 -0.24 24.53 9.56
CA GLU A 91 0.83 25.32 10.14
C GLU A 91 1.15 24.86 11.57
N GLY A 92 2.44 24.89 11.94
CA GLY A 92 2.91 24.45 13.26
C GLY A 92 3.16 22.95 13.40
N VAL A 93 2.64 22.13 12.50
CA VAL A 93 2.92 20.69 12.44
C VAL A 93 4.04 20.41 11.43
N LYS A 94 4.95 19.48 11.74
CA LYS A 94 6.15 19.21 10.93
C LYS A 94 6.42 17.71 10.76
N PRO A 95 7.13 17.29 9.70
CA PRO A 95 7.65 15.93 9.58
C PRO A 95 8.44 15.48 10.81
N GLY A 96 8.31 14.20 11.16
CA GLY A 96 8.85 13.60 12.38
C GLY A 96 7.93 13.70 13.61
N GLN A 97 6.80 14.43 13.50
CA GLN A 97 5.78 14.48 14.55
C GLN A 97 4.65 13.50 14.27
N TYR A 98 3.94 13.12 15.34
CA TYR A 98 2.69 12.37 15.21
C TYR A 98 1.49 13.32 15.14
N ALA A 99 0.54 13.02 14.27
CA ALA A 99 -0.77 13.65 14.22
C ALA A 99 -1.88 12.60 14.32
N ASN A 100 -2.99 12.96 14.96
CA ASN A 100 -4.21 12.15 14.92
C ASN A 100 -4.99 12.55 13.67
N VAL A 101 -5.25 11.59 12.79
CA VAL A 101 -5.90 11.83 11.50
C VAL A 101 -7.21 11.05 11.47
N TYR A 102 -8.32 11.77 11.36
CA TYR A 102 -9.62 11.18 11.11
C TYR A 102 -9.74 10.79 9.64
N ILE A 103 -9.98 9.51 9.37
CA ILE A 103 -10.04 8.97 8.01
C ILE A 103 -11.43 9.17 7.41
N GLU A 104 -11.50 9.90 6.31
CA GLU A 104 -12.77 10.24 5.62
C GLU A 104 -13.06 9.28 4.47
N ARG A 105 -12.02 8.82 3.77
CA ARG A 105 -12.13 7.86 2.67
C ARG A 105 -10.82 7.11 2.46
N CYS A 106 -10.83 6.10 1.60
CA CYS A 106 -9.62 5.39 1.20
C CYS A 106 -9.63 5.02 -0.28
N THR A 107 -8.46 4.65 -0.78
CA THR A 107 -8.27 3.83 -1.98
C THR A 107 -7.82 2.43 -1.54
N SER A 108 -7.52 1.54 -2.48
CA SER A 108 -6.94 0.22 -2.16
C SER A 108 -5.51 0.28 -1.58
N ALA A 109 -4.91 1.47 -1.44
CA ALA A 109 -3.53 1.62 -0.95
C ALA A 109 -3.30 2.85 -0.07
N THR A 110 -4.30 3.71 0.13
CA THR A 110 -4.11 5.00 0.80
C THR A 110 -5.33 5.41 1.59
N LEU A 111 -5.14 5.77 2.85
CA LEU A 111 -6.12 6.44 3.70
C LEU A 111 -6.06 7.94 3.44
N ILE A 112 -7.22 8.60 3.40
CA ILE A 112 -7.32 10.03 3.12
C ILE A 112 -8.24 10.65 4.16
N GLY A 113 -7.77 11.73 4.80
CA GLY A 113 -8.48 12.34 5.91
C GLY A 113 -7.95 13.69 6.31
N LYS A 114 -8.17 14.06 7.57
CA LYS A 114 -7.76 15.35 8.14
C LYS A 114 -7.32 15.20 9.59
N ILE A 115 -6.45 16.13 10.02
CA ILE A 115 -6.00 16.19 11.40
C ILE A 115 -7.16 16.57 12.32
N VAL A 116 -7.23 15.97 13.52
CA VAL A 116 -8.20 16.24 14.58
C VAL A 116 -7.55 16.40 15.94
#